data_AF-A0A1Q7MFM9-F1
#
_entry.id   AF-A0A1Q7MFM9-F1
#
_cell.length_a   1.000
_cell.length_b   1.000
_cell.length_c   1.000
_cell.angle_alpha   90.00
_cell.angle_beta   90.00
_cell.angle_gamma   90.00
#
_symmetry.space_group_name_H-M   'P 1'
#
loop_
_entity.id
_entity.type
_entity.pdbx_description
1 polymer ?
#
loop_
_entity_poly.entity_id
_entity_poly.type
_entity_poly.pdbx_seq_one_letter_code
_entity_poly.pdbx_strand_id
1 'polypeptide(L)'
;MARISYVDQASLTDPELARYLEEARRFGTPRPETQAIRSHVPAVAKAFSRAWERLFRQGIVEHSLKELCRVYVSKTIECNY
;
A
#
# COMPACT_ATOMS: atom_id res chain seq x y z
N MET A 1 -5.22 -16.16 2.03
CA MET A 1 -4.24 -16.27 0.94
C MET A 1 -4.74 -15.46 -0.25
N ALA A 2 -3.87 -14.73 -0.95
CA ALA A 2 -4.27 -13.91 -2.10
C ALA A 2 -4.75 -14.78 -3.27
N ARG A 3 -5.78 -14.32 -3.99
CA ARG A 3 -6.30 -14.99 -5.22
C ARG A 3 -5.62 -14.50 -6.50
N ILE A 4 -4.85 -13.42 -6.41
CA ILE A 4 -4.09 -12.82 -7.50
C ILE A 4 -2.61 -13.06 -7.19
N SER A 5 -1.83 -13.40 -8.21
CA SER A 5 -0.38 -13.58 -8.07
C SER A 5 0.31 -12.27 -7.65
N TYR A 6 1.55 -12.36 -7.20
CA TYR A 6 2.41 -11.19 -7.01
C TYR A 6 3.17 -10.92 -8.29
N VAL A 7 3.35 -9.65 -8.67
CA VAL A 7 4.25 -9.30 -9.77
C VAL A 7 5.68 -9.71 -9.44
N ASP A 8 6.43 -10.12 -10.46
CA ASP A 8 7.88 -10.23 -10.33
C ASP A 8 8.48 -8.82 -10.27
N GLN A 9 9.19 -8.51 -9.19
CA GLN A 9 9.79 -7.19 -8.98
C GLN A 9 10.84 -6.87 -10.05
N ALA A 10 11.56 -7.89 -10.55
CA ALA A 10 12.55 -7.70 -11.60
C ALA A 10 11.93 -7.30 -12.95
N SER A 11 10.63 -7.61 -13.15
CA SER A 11 9.89 -7.27 -14.36
C SER A 11 9.37 -5.82 -14.37
N LEU A 12 9.40 -5.11 -13.24
CA LEU A 12 8.87 -3.75 -13.14
C LEU A 12 9.86 -2.72 -13.72
N THR A 13 9.52 -2.23 -14.91
CA THR A 13 10.29 -1.16 -15.58
C THR A 13 9.87 0.25 -15.17
N ASP A 14 8.70 0.41 -14.53
CA ASP A 14 8.23 1.70 -14.05
C ASP A 14 8.91 2.05 -12.71
N PRO A 15 9.75 3.10 -12.66
CA PRO A 15 10.51 3.45 -11.46
C PRO A 15 9.61 3.91 -10.31
N GLU A 16 8.41 4.44 -10.61
CA GLU A 16 7.45 4.85 -9.57
C GLU A 16 6.89 3.61 -8.85
N LEU A 17 6.61 2.53 -9.59
CA LEU A 17 6.13 1.27 -9.01
C LEU A 17 7.20 0.54 -8.22
N ALA A 18 8.43 0.49 -8.75
CA ALA A 18 9.57 -0.10 -8.05
C ALA A 18 9.80 0.59 -6.69
N ARG A 19 9.73 1.94 -6.66
CA ARG A 19 9.80 2.70 -5.41
C ARG A 19 8.69 2.34 -4.43
N TYR A 20 7.44 2.19 -4.89
CA TYR A 20 6.33 1.82 -3.99
C TYR A 20 6.52 0.46 -3.32
N LEU A 21 7.09 -0.52 -4.03
CA LEU A 21 7.39 -1.82 -3.44
C LEU A 21 8.54 -1.75 -2.44
N GLU A 22 9.58 -0.98 -2.73
CA GLU A 22 10.69 -0.78 -1.80
C GLU A 22 10.25 -0.06 -0.52
N GLU A 23 9.40 0.97 -0.65
CA GLU A 23 8.80 1.64 0.50
C GLU A 23 7.90 0.70 1.32
N ALA A 24 7.09 -0.11 0.64
CA ALA A 24 6.27 -1.12 1.32
C ALA A 24 7.14 -2.12 2.09
N ARG A 25 8.28 -2.55 1.52
CA ARG A 25 9.25 -3.43 2.17
C ARG A 25 9.89 -2.76 3.39
N ARG A 26 10.22 -1.47 3.29
CA ARG A 26 10.88 -0.70 4.35
C ARG A 26 9.95 -0.36 5.51
N PHE A 27 8.73 0.09 5.22
CA PHE A 27 7.80 0.63 6.22
C PHE A 27 6.73 -0.38 6.66
N GLY A 28 6.53 -1.46 5.90
CA GLY A 28 5.51 -2.49 6.16
C GLY A 28 4.07 -2.06 5.86
N THR A 29 3.82 -0.76 5.64
CA THR A 29 2.50 -0.22 5.32
C THR A 29 2.55 0.74 4.12
N PRO A 30 1.75 0.50 3.07
CA PRO A 30 0.91 -0.67 2.83
C PRO A 30 1.77 -1.94 2.68
N ARG A 31 1.21 -3.12 2.98
CA ARG A 31 1.97 -4.39 2.94
C ARG A 31 2.59 -4.66 1.56
N PRO A 32 3.84 -5.18 1.49
CA PRO A 32 4.49 -5.52 0.23
C PRO A 32 3.65 -6.42 -0.67
N GLU A 33 2.98 -7.43 -0.11
CA GLU A 33 2.17 -8.39 -0.85
C GLU A 33 0.98 -7.71 -1.55
N THR A 34 0.29 -6.81 -0.84
CA THR A 34 -0.83 -6.07 -1.44
C THR A 34 -0.35 -5.09 -2.50
N GLN A 35 0.80 -4.46 -2.29
CA GLN A 35 1.39 -3.57 -3.29
C GLN A 35 1.86 -4.34 -4.53
N ALA A 36 2.38 -5.55 -4.36
CA ALA A 36 2.73 -6.43 -5.48
C ALA A 36 1.49 -6.85 -6.27
N ILE A 37 0.36 -7.13 -5.61
CA ILE A 37 -0.91 -7.40 -6.32
C ILE A 37 -1.37 -6.17 -7.10
N ARG A 38 -1.39 -4.98 -6.49
CA ARG A 38 -1.83 -3.75 -7.19
C ARG A 38 -0.95 -3.42 -8.39
N SER A 39 0.33 -3.77 -8.32
CA SER A 39 1.31 -3.47 -9.36
C SER A 39 1.09 -4.23 -10.68
N HIS A 40 0.20 -5.24 -10.70
CA HIS A 40 -0.30 -5.80 -11.97
C HIS A 40 -1.01 -4.76 -12.84
N VAL A 41 -1.59 -3.73 -12.22
CA VAL A 41 -2.26 -2.63 -12.93
C VAL A 41 -1.62 -1.30 -12.48
N PRO A 42 -0.64 -0.78 -13.24
CA PRO A 42 0.11 0.44 -12.88
C PRO A 42 -0.76 1.63 -12.47
N ALA A 43 -1.87 1.86 -13.17
CA ALA A 43 -2.79 2.95 -12.85
C ALA A 43 -3.41 2.81 -11.45
N VAL A 44 -3.77 1.58 -11.03
CA VAL A 44 -4.32 1.29 -9.70
C VAL A 44 -3.26 1.48 -8.62
N ALA A 45 -2.06 0.95 -8.84
CA ALA A 45 -0.95 1.10 -7.91
C ALA A 45 -0.59 2.57 -7.67
N LYS A 46 -0.53 3.39 -8.74
CA LYS A 46 -0.23 4.82 -8.64
C LYS A 46 -1.35 5.60 -7.95
N ALA A 47 -2.60 5.36 -8.33
CA ALA A 47 -3.74 6.04 -7.71
C ALA A 47 -3.79 5.78 -6.19
N PHE A 48 -3.60 4.53 -5.78
CA PHE A 48 -3.58 4.16 -4.37
C PHE A 48 -2.38 4.77 -3.62
N SER A 49 -1.16 4.56 -4.11
CA SER A 49 0.04 4.97 -3.38
C SER A 49 0.20 6.49 -3.26
N ARG A 50 -0.22 7.25 -4.27
CA ARG A 50 -0.25 8.72 -4.20
C ARG A 50 -1.25 9.23 -3.17
N ALA A 51 -2.43 8.61 -3.09
CA ALA A 51 -3.42 8.94 -2.07
C ALA A 51 -2.91 8.56 -0.67
N TRP A 52 -2.30 7.38 -0.52
CA TRP A 52 -1.70 6.93 0.73
C TRP A 52 -0.65 7.91 1.25
N GLU A 53 0.27 8.34 0.39
CA GLU A 53 1.29 9.33 0.77
C GLU A 53 0.66 10.63 1.28
N ARG A 54 -0.28 11.19 0.51
CA ARG A 54 -0.90 12.49 0.81
C ARG A 54 -1.79 12.47 2.06
N LEU A 55 -2.54 11.39 2.26
CA LEU A 55 -3.56 11.31 3.32
C LEU A 55 -3.03 10.65 4.59
N PHE A 56 -2.23 9.61 4.43
CA PHE A 56 -1.84 8.74 5.54
C PHE A 56 -0.47 9.11 6.11
N ARG A 57 0.56 9.27 5.25
CA ARG A 57 1.89 9.67 5.70
C ARG A 57 1.96 11.17 5.98
N GLN A 58 1.38 12.00 5.11
CA GLN A 58 1.32 13.45 5.23
C GLN A 58 -0.03 13.92 5.81
N GLY A 59 -0.16 15.22 6.09
CA GLY A 59 -1.41 15.84 6.56
C GLY A 59 -1.28 16.50 7.92
N ILE A 60 -2.40 16.92 8.49
CA ILE A 60 -2.45 17.79 9.69
C ILE A 60 -2.62 17.06 11.02
N VAL A 61 -2.93 15.75 10.99
CA VAL A 61 -3.11 14.95 12.19
C VAL A 61 -1.96 13.95 12.36
N GLU A 62 -1.65 13.68 13.63
CA GLU A 62 -0.58 12.77 14.04
C GLU A 62 -0.74 11.38 13.42
N HIS A 63 0.39 10.78 13.04
CA HIS A 63 0.40 9.47 12.39
C HIS A 63 -0.20 8.37 13.28
N SER A 64 0.05 8.41 14.59
CA SER A 64 -0.50 7.46 15.56
C SER A 64 -2.04 7.47 15.60
N LEU A 65 -2.66 8.65 15.46
CA LEU A 65 -4.12 8.77 15.40
C LEU A 65 -4.67 8.15 14.11
N LYS A 66 -4.00 8.38 12.97
CA LYS A 66 -4.38 7.77 11.69
C LYS A 66 -4.30 6.24 11.73
N GLU A 67 -3.26 5.70 12.37
CA GLU A 67 -3.10 4.26 12.59
C GLU A 67 -4.23 3.69 13.46
N LEU A 68 -4.60 4.38 14.54
CA LEU A 68 -5.73 3.97 15.38
C LEU A 68 -7.04 3.93 14.57
N CYS A 69 -7.33 4.96 13.78
CA CYS A 69 -8.49 4.99 12.89
C CYS A 69 -8.46 3.85 11.86
N ARG A 70 -7.29 3.59 11.25
CA ARG A 70 -7.12 2.53 10.26
C ARG A 70 -7.41 1.15 10.85
N VAL A 71 -6.86 0.85 12.04
CA VAL A 71 -7.11 -0.42 12.74
C VAL A 71 -8.57 -0.56 13.15
N TYR A 72 -9.19 0.52 13.65
CA TYR A 72 -10.61 0.52 14.00
C TYR A 72 -11.46 0.17 12.78
N VAL A 73 -11.32 0.91 11.68
CA VAL A 73 -12.07 0.65 10.43
C VAL A 73 -11.82 -0.76 9.91
N SER A 74 -10.57 -1.23 9.88
CA SER A 74 -10.25 -2.61 9.48
C SER A 74 -10.99 -3.64 10.32
N LYS A 75 -11.09 -3.45 11.64
CA LYS A 75 -11.85 -4.35 12.52
C LYS A 75 -13.36 -4.27 12.26
N THR A 76 -13.92 -3.09 11.99
CA THR A 76 -15.38 -2.96 11.75
C THR A 76 -15.84 -3.65 10.48
N ILE A 77 -14.95 -3.78 9.48
CA ILE A 77 -15.25 -4.45 8.21
C ILE A 77 -14.64 -5.86 8.11
N GLU A 78 -14.14 -6.41 9.22
CA GLU A 78 -13.52 -7.74 9.29
C GLU A 78 -12.37 -7.93 8.26
N CYS A 79 -11.60 -6.86 8.02
CA CYS A 79 -10.44 -6.90 7.16
C CYS A 79 -9.25 -7.56 7.88
N ASN A 80 -8.90 -8.77 7.43
CA ASN A 80 -7.81 -9.59 8.00
C ASN A 80 -6.46 -9.42 7.26
N TYR A 81 -6.37 -8.47 6.32
CA TYR A 81 -5.10 -8.03 5.72
C TYR A 81 -4.44 -7.00 6.62
#